data_AF-T0M0A8-F1
#
_entry.id   AF-T0M0A8-F1
#
_cell.length_a   1.000
_cell.length_b   1.000
_cell.length_c   1.000
_cell.angle_alpha   90.00
_cell.angle_beta   90.00
_cell.angle_gamma   90.00
#
_symmetry.space_group_name_H-M   'P 1'
#
loop_
_entity.id
_entity.type
_entity.pdbx_description
1 polymer ?
#
loop_
_entity_poly.entity_id
_entity_poly.type
_entity_poly.pdbx_seq_one_letter_code
_entity_poly.pdbx_strand_id
1 'polypeptide(L)'
;MYVSRDEGVTWTTFPLTNSRGNLVANGAGLLAVSGIGLPSDPTPWVSADPTATGRFALMVPRDLTLEMYITDNAGQNFTGPAVIQTPDAQRPAFDFGPNGLLGVMWRTNSSGVLDVYSTVSFDGGHNFAAPIRVTAQPQPVGQNGQTGDRASFVSLTDAYAYVAWSDGRDGLLDAVLGEVPLDFFQAMA
;
A
#
# COMPACT_ATOMS: atom_id res chain seq x y z
N MET A 1 -11.67 0.32 13.04
CA MET A 1 -11.06 -1.03 12.89
C MET A 1 -11.78 -1.99 13.81
N TYR A 2 -11.98 -3.23 13.39
CA TYR A 2 -12.57 -4.30 14.20
C TYR A 2 -11.47 -5.33 14.51
N VAL A 3 -11.30 -5.66 15.79
CA VAL A 3 -10.30 -6.63 16.26
C VAL A 3 -11.01 -7.74 17.00
N SER A 4 -10.75 -8.98 16.61
CA SER A 4 -11.15 -10.17 17.36
C SER A 4 -9.93 -10.81 18.02
N ARG A 5 -10.13 -11.43 19.17
CA ARG A 5 -9.12 -12.22 19.91
C ARG A 5 -9.56 -13.66 20.15
N ASP A 6 -10.64 -14.07 19.52
CA ASP A 6 -11.35 -15.33 19.71
C ASP A 6 -11.86 -15.86 18.37
N GLU A 7 -11.00 -15.77 17.34
CA GLU A 7 -11.26 -16.34 16.00
C GLU A 7 -12.53 -15.80 15.32
N GLY A 8 -12.86 -14.53 15.59
CA GLY A 8 -13.98 -13.82 14.99
C GLY A 8 -15.30 -13.99 15.72
N VAL A 9 -15.32 -14.63 16.90
CA VAL A 9 -16.54 -14.79 17.71
C VAL A 9 -17.00 -13.45 18.31
N THR A 10 -16.07 -12.67 18.88
CA THR A 10 -16.33 -11.32 19.38
C THR A 10 -15.39 -10.30 18.77
N TRP A 11 -15.87 -9.06 18.68
CA TRP A 11 -15.17 -7.96 18.04
C TRP A 11 -15.15 -6.74 18.96
N THR A 12 -13.97 -6.15 19.11
CA THR A 12 -13.78 -4.84 19.72
C THR A 12 -13.49 -3.81 18.65
N THR A 13 -14.17 -2.67 18.71
CA THR A 13 -13.95 -1.57 17.77
C THR A 13 -12.96 -0.57 18.36
N PHE A 14 -11.91 -0.27 17.60
CA PHE A 14 -10.97 0.79 17.92
C PHE A 14 -11.01 1.86 16.82
N PRO A 15 -11.11 3.16 17.17
CA PRO A 15 -10.91 4.24 16.21
C PRO A 15 -9.43 4.33 15.82
N LEU A 16 -9.17 4.69 14.57
CA LEU A 16 -7.83 5.14 14.18
C LEU A 16 -7.62 6.55 14.69
N THR A 17 -6.53 6.77 15.43
CA THR A 17 -6.08 8.08 15.88
C THR A 17 -4.71 8.41 15.30
N ASN A 18 -4.33 9.68 15.26
CA ASN A 18 -2.95 10.07 14.98
C ASN A 18 -2.12 10.14 16.26
N SER A 19 -0.84 10.50 16.13
CA SER A 19 0.10 10.69 17.24
C SER A 19 -0.36 11.67 18.33
N ARG A 20 -1.34 12.54 18.05
CA ARG A 20 -1.94 13.49 19.02
C ARG A 20 -3.23 12.96 19.66
N GLY A 21 -3.65 11.74 19.35
CA GLY A 21 -4.92 11.16 19.81
C GLY A 21 -6.15 11.66 19.06
N ASN A 22 -5.99 12.45 18.00
CA ASN A 22 -7.11 12.93 17.20
C ASN A 22 -7.60 11.84 16.24
N LEU A 23 -8.92 11.73 16.06
CA LEU A 23 -9.52 10.79 15.11
C LEU A 23 -9.03 11.06 13.69
N VAL A 24 -8.70 10.00 12.97
CA VAL A 24 -8.34 10.03 11.55
C VAL A 24 -9.57 9.70 10.72
N ALA A 25 -9.89 10.57 9.76
CA ALA A 25 -10.97 10.33 8.83
C ALA A 25 -10.63 9.16 7.89
N ASN A 26 -11.68 8.46 7.43
CA ASN A 26 -11.55 7.42 6.40
C ASN A 26 -10.80 7.94 5.17
N GLY A 27 -10.28 7.02 4.36
CA GLY A 27 -9.59 7.36 3.12
C GLY A 27 -10.45 8.19 2.19
N ALA A 28 -9.81 8.90 1.27
CA ALA A 28 -10.46 9.63 0.19
C ALA A 28 -9.65 9.45 -1.10
N GLY A 29 -10.35 9.36 -2.24
CA GLY A 29 -9.72 9.19 -3.55
C GLY A 29 -9.07 7.82 -3.76
N LEU A 30 -8.55 7.58 -4.96
CA LEU A 30 -7.71 6.44 -5.40
C LEU A 30 -8.37 5.19 -6.02
N LEU A 31 -9.68 5.18 -6.30
CA LEU A 31 -10.26 4.14 -7.17
C LEU A 31 -11.19 4.72 -8.22
N ALA A 32 -11.12 4.14 -9.43
CA ALA A 32 -12.16 4.25 -10.42
C ALA A 32 -13.48 3.75 -9.78
N VAL A 33 -14.53 4.55 -9.90
CA VAL A 33 -15.90 4.10 -9.60
C VAL A 33 -16.08 2.80 -10.38
N SER A 34 -16.40 1.69 -9.69
CA SER A 34 -16.77 0.49 -10.43
C SER A 34 -17.94 0.91 -11.34
N GLY A 35 -17.83 0.71 -12.65
CA GLY A 35 -18.89 1.08 -13.62
C GLY A 35 -20.23 0.36 -13.40
N ILE A 36 -20.35 -0.37 -12.30
CA ILE A 36 -21.50 -1.16 -11.83
C ILE A 36 -22.06 -0.63 -10.49
N GLY A 37 -21.62 0.53 -10.01
CA GLY A 37 -22.20 1.18 -8.84
C GLY A 37 -21.86 0.52 -7.49
N LEU A 38 -20.85 -0.35 -7.45
CA LEU A 38 -20.27 -0.82 -6.18
C LEU A 38 -19.38 0.28 -5.59
N PRO A 39 -19.34 0.41 -4.25
CA PRO A 39 -18.45 1.36 -3.58
C PRO A 39 -17.04 1.28 -4.16
N SER A 40 -16.46 2.42 -4.52
CA SER A 40 -15.00 2.52 -4.48
C SER A 40 -14.61 2.17 -3.06
N ASP A 41 -13.54 1.41 -2.86
CA ASP A 41 -12.98 1.17 -1.53
C ASP A 41 -12.02 2.32 -1.19
N PRO A 42 -12.44 3.43 -0.53
CA PRO A 42 -11.53 4.24 0.23
C PRO A 42 -11.23 3.52 1.57
N THR A 43 -10.96 2.22 1.51
CA THR A 43 -10.71 1.42 2.70
C THR A 43 -9.25 1.58 3.07
N PRO A 44 -8.96 1.90 4.34
CA PRO A 44 -7.60 1.78 4.82
C PRO A 44 -7.17 0.32 4.69
N TRP A 45 -5.99 0.08 4.10
CA TRP A 45 -5.39 -1.24 4.06
C TRP A 45 -4.69 -1.53 5.38
N VAL A 46 -4.51 -2.81 5.72
CA VAL A 46 -3.79 -3.26 6.91
C VAL A 46 -2.69 -4.25 6.52
N SER A 47 -1.54 -4.15 7.18
CA SER A 47 -0.49 -5.17 7.13
C SER A 47 0.05 -5.38 8.55
N ALA A 48 0.17 -6.65 8.94
CA ALA A 48 0.68 -7.04 10.24
C ALA A 48 2.20 -7.16 10.19
N ASP A 49 2.89 -6.64 11.20
CA ASP A 49 4.34 -6.82 11.31
C ASP A 49 4.63 -8.16 12.00
N PRO A 50 5.26 -9.13 11.33
CA PRO A 50 5.53 -10.44 11.91
C PRO A 50 6.61 -10.41 13.01
N THR A 51 7.33 -9.30 13.18
CA THR A 51 8.44 -9.19 14.16
C THR A 51 7.97 -8.91 15.59
N ALA A 52 6.76 -8.40 15.77
CA ALA A 52 6.25 -8.01 17.09
C ALA A 52 4.75 -8.26 17.24
N THR A 53 4.36 -8.97 18.31
CA THR A 53 2.95 -9.21 18.61
C THR A 53 2.20 -7.90 18.82
N GLY A 54 1.10 -7.73 18.09
CA GLY A 54 0.26 -6.54 18.18
C GLY A 54 0.77 -5.35 17.34
N ARG A 55 1.90 -5.49 16.65
CA ARG A 55 2.38 -4.46 15.74
C ARG A 55 1.73 -4.63 14.36
N PHE A 56 1.15 -3.56 13.85
CA PHE A 56 0.62 -3.51 12.49
C PHE A 56 0.55 -2.07 12.00
N ALA A 57 0.41 -1.92 10.69
CA ALA A 57 0.30 -0.65 10.03
C ALA A 57 -1.04 -0.54 9.31
N LEU A 58 -1.54 0.69 9.22
CA LEU A 58 -2.69 1.06 8.40
C LEU A 58 -2.26 2.09 7.36
N MET A 59 -2.62 1.86 6.12
CA MET A 59 -2.44 2.81 5.02
C MET A 59 -3.76 3.50 4.74
N VAL A 60 -3.81 4.82 4.91
CA VAL A 60 -4.99 5.64 4.61
C VAL A 60 -4.73 6.42 3.32
N PRO A 61 -5.50 6.16 2.25
CA PRO A 61 -5.35 6.89 1.00
C PRO A 61 -5.92 8.32 1.10
N ARG A 62 -5.25 9.26 0.45
CA ARG A 62 -5.70 10.63 0.18
C ARG A 62 -5.59 10.90 -1.31
N ASP A 63 -6.10 12.04 -1.77
CA ASP A 63 -6.08 12.42 -3.19
C ASP A 63 -4.68 12.38 -3.81
N LEU A 64 -3.65 12.80 -3.07
CA LEU A 64 -2.27 12.91 -3.56
C LEU A 64 -1.24 12.21 -2.69
N THR A 65 -1.66 11.54 -1.62
CA THR A 65 -0.75 10.92 -0.65
C THR A 65 -1.27 9.59 -0.13
N LEU A 66 -0.34 8.76 0.33
CA LEU A 66 -0.61 7.61 1.20
C LEU A 66 -0.10 7.95 2.60
N GLU A 67 -1.01 7.93 3.58
CA GLU A 67 -0.69 8.18 4.99
C GLU A 67 -0.54 6.85 5.74
N MET A 68 0.58 6.65 6.40
CA MET A 68 0.88 5.43 7.15
C MET A 68 0.79 5.66 8.65
N TYR A 69 0.02 4.81 9.33
CA TYR A 69 -0.17 4.84 10.78
C TYR A 69 0.26 3.50 11.38
N ILE A 70 1.13 3.54 12.38
CA ILE A 70 1.71 2.33 12.99
C ILE A 70 1.23 2.22 14.43
N THR A 71 0.85 1.01 14.84
CA THR A 71 0.60 0.68 16.25
C THR A 71 1.57 -0.40 16.68
N ASP A 72 2.03 -0.33 17.93
CA ASP A 72 2.84 -1.38 18.58
C ASP A 72 2.05 -2.14 19.65
N ASN A 73 0.75 -1.86 19.78
CA ASN A 73 -0.08 -2.35 20.89
C ASN A 73 -1.49 -2.75 20.46
N ALA A 74 -1.59 -3.41 19.31
CA ALA A 74 -2.81 -3.97 18.77
C ALA A 74 -3.92 -2.92 18.57
N GLY A 75 -3.54 -1.70 18.18
CA GLY A 75 -4.45 -0.61 17.84
C GLY A 75 -4.99 0.18 19.02
N GLN A 76 -4.42 0.05 20.22
CA GLN A 76 -4.78 0.91 21.35
C GLN A 76 -4.34 2.36 21.12
N ASN A 77 -3.16 2.56 20.53
CA ASN A 77 -2.71 3.85 20.03
C ASN A 77 -1.94 3.69 18.70
N PHE A 78 -1.78 4.81 18.00
CA PHE A 78 -1.10 4.88 16.72
C PHE A 78 -0.13 6.05 16.69
N THR A 79 0.96 5.86 15.95
CA THR A 79 1.92 6.90 15.56
C THR A 79 1.70 7.28 14.10
N GLY A 80 2.23 8.44 13.68
CA GLY A 80 2.10 8.96 12.31
C GLY A 80 1.16 10.17 12.18
N PRO A 81 0.79 10.54 10.92
CA PRO A 81 1.11 9.79 9.71
C PRO A 81 2.56 9.98 9.24
N ALA A 82 3.21 8.92 8.78
CA ALA A 82 4.26 9.05 7.78
C ALA A 82 3.59 9.27 6.42
N VAL A 83 4.08 10.21 5.61
CA VAL A 83 3.38 10.65 4.39
C VAL A 83 4.21 10.33 3.16
N ILE A 84 3.65 9.55 2.24
CA ILE A 84 4.24 9.24 0.94
C ILE A 84 3.52 10.08 -0.13
N GLN A 85 4.27 10.85 -0.91
CA GLN A 85 3.73 11.65 -2.01
C GLN A 85 3.45 10.75 -3.21
N THR A 86 2.20 10.69 -3.65
CA THR A 86 1.73 9.74 -4.66
C THR A 86 0.69 10.38 -5.59
N PRO A 87 1.06 11.41 -6.37
CA PRO A 87 0.14 12.01 -7.33
C PRO A 87 -0.38 10.95 -8.29
N ASP A 88 -1.69 10.95 -8.53
CA ASP A 88 -2.38 10.03 -9.45
C ASP A 88 -2.22 8.54 -9.14
N ALA A 89 -1.93 8.21 -7.87
CA ALA A 89 -1.84 6.81 -7.47
C ALA A 89 -3.17 6.07 -7.64
N GLN A 90 -3.04 4.81 -7.99
CA GLN A 90 -4.13 3.86 -8.10
C GLN A 90 -3.67 2.52 -7.58
N ARG A 91 -4.62 1.83 -6.94
CA ARG A 91 -4.43 0.46 -6.43
C ARG A 91 -3.13 0.32 -5.61
N PRO A 92 -2.96 1.13 -4.56
CA PRO A 92 -1.81 0.99 -3.70
C PRO A 92 -1.88 -0.36 -2.98
N ALA A 93 -0.73 -0.92 -2.68
CA ALA A 93 -0.58 -2.09 -1.83
C ALA A 93 0.65 -1.93 -0.96
N PHE A 94 0.63 -2.54 0.22
CA PHE A 94 1.75 -2.47 1.15
C PHE A 94 1.80 -3.72 2.01
N ASP A 95 2.99 -4.11 2.44
CA ASP A 95 3.17 -5.24 3.32
C ASP A 95 4.45 -5.15 4.15
N PHE A 96 4.43 -5.75 5.34
CA PHE A 96 5.62 -5.95 6.15
C PHE A 96 6.41 -7.17 5.67
N GLY A 97 7.72 -7.02 5.60
CA GLY A 97 8.66 -8.12 5.47
C GLY A 97 8.90 -8.86 6.78
N PRO A 98 9.59 -10.02 6.72
CA PRO A 98 9.89 -10.85 7.89
C PRO A 98 10.81 -10.16 8.92
N ASN A 99 11.46 -9.07 8.52
CA ASN A 99 12.42 -8.30 9.31
C ASN A 99 11.88 -6.92 9.74
N GLY A 100 10.57 -6.67 9.57
CA GLY A 100 9.92 -5.43 9.98
C GLY A 100 10.11 -4.26 9.02
N LEU A 101 10.72 -4.49 7.85
CA LEU A 101 10.70 -3.54 6.74
C LEU A 101 9.28 -3.42 6.19
N LEU A 102 8.87 -2.22 5.76
CA LEU A 102 7.54 -1.99 5.21
C LEU A 102 7.63 -1.49 3.77
N GLY A 103 7.24 -2.32 2.81
CA GLY A 103 7.20 -1.93 1.41
C GLY A 103 5.83 -1.41 1.02
N VAL A 104 5.82 -0.41 0.15
CA VAL A 104 4.60 0.19 -0.43
C VAL A 104 4.79 0.22 -1.94
N MET A 105 3.72 -0.03 -2.68
CA MET A 105 3.68 0.11 -4.12
C MET A 105 2.39 0.83 -4.56
N TRP A 106 2.43 1.51 -5.70
CA TRP A 106 1.24 2.02 -6.37
C TRP A 106 1.44 2.03 -7.88
N ARG A 107 0.33 2.14 -8.59
CA ARG A 107 0.29 2.34 -10.03
C ARG A 107 -0.05 3.79 -10.32
N THR A 108 0.41 4.31 -11.44
CA THR A 108 -0.09 5.57 -12.01
C THR A 108 -0.56 5.32 -13.44
N ASN A 109 -1.60 6.02 -13.87
CA ASN A 109 -2.08 5.96 -15.25
C ASN A 109 -2.54 7.31 -15.83
N SER A 110 -2.25 8.41 -15.13
CA SER A 110 -2.75 9.75 -15.46
C SER A 110 -2.25 10.30 -16.80
N SER A 111 -1.11 9.80 -17.30
CA SER A 111 -0.52 10.23 -18.58
C SER A 111 -0.93 9.34 -19.78
N GLY A 112 -1.90 8.44 -19.61
CA GLY A 112 -2.20 7.41 -20.63
C GLY A 112 -1.17 6.28 -20.69
N VAL A 113 -0.23 6.29 -19.74
CA VAL A 113 0.81 5.27 -19.55
C VAL A 113 0.67 4.69 -18.14
N LEU A 114 0.71 3.36 -18.04
CA LEU A 114 0.91 2.65 -16.79
C LEU A 114 2.38 2.70 -16.35
N ASP A 115 2.61 3.30 -15.19
CA ASP A 115 3.85 3.16 -14.43
C ASP A 115 3.60 2.59 -13.05
N VAL A 116 4.62 1.90 -12.52
CA VAL A 116 4.56 1.29 -11.19
C VAL A 116 5.71 1.85 -10.39
N TYR A 117 5.38 2.28 -9.19
CA TYR A 117 6.33 2.84 -8.24
C TYR A 117 6.31 2.03 -6.95
N SER A 118 7.43 2.06 -6.25
CA SER A 118 7.54 1.48 -4.92
C SER A 118 8.47 2.30 -4.05
N THR A 119 8.25 2.24 -2.73
CA THR A 119 9.17 2.72 -1.71
C THR A 119 9.21 1.72 -0.55
N VAL A 120 10.27 1.78 0.24
CA VAL A 120 10.46 0.95 1.44
C VAL A 120 10.76 1.84 2.63
N SER A 121 10.17 1.50 3.76
CA SER A 121 10.57 1.97 5.07
C SER A 121 11.51 0.97 5.72
N PHE A 122 12.64 1.49 6.21
CA PHE A 122 13.66 0.73 6.93
C PHE A 122 13.55 0.88 8.45
N ASP A 123 12.56 1.63 8.93
CA ASP A 123 12.30 1.89 10.35
C ASP A 123 10.89 1.46 10.77
N GLY A 124 10.31 0.50 10.05
CA GLY A 124 9.01 -0.10 10.36
C GLY A 124 7.82 0.83 10.18
N GLY A 125 7.88 1.66 9.14
CA GLY A 125 6.79 2.50 8.66
C GLY A 125 6.77 3.93 9.20
N HIS A 126 7.81 4.36 9.93
CA HIS A 126 7.89 5.72 10.46
C HIS A 126 8.42 6.73 9.44
N ASN A 127 9.29 6.31 8.53
CA ASN A 127 9.78 7.08 7.39
C ASN A 127 9.95 6.18 6.16
N PHE A 128 9.90 6.78 4.97
CA PHE A 128 10.04 6.06 3.69
C PHE A 128 11.14 6.68 2.85
N ALA A 129 11.90 5.85 2.14
CA ALA A 129 12.85 6.29 1.14
C ALA A 129 12.16 7.02 -0.02
N ALA A 130 12.93 7.71 -0.86
CA ALA A 130 12.38 8.27 -2.09
C ALA A 130 11.79 7.15 -2.97
N PRO A 131 10.58 7.33 -3.53
CA PRO A 131 9.99 6.35 -4.43
C PRO A 131 10.84 6.11 -5.67
N ILE A 132 10.96 4.84 -6.07
CA ILE A 132 11.58 4.46 -7.33
C ILE A 132 10.52 3.95 -8.30
N ARG A 133 10.82 4.07 -9.59
CA ARG A 133 10.03 3.48 -10.66
C ARG A 133 10.47 2.03 -10.88
N VAL A 134 9.52 1.10 -10.78
CA VAL A 134 9.75 -0.35 -10.97
C VAL A 134 9.61 -0.75 -12.44
N THR A 135 8.70 -0.11 -13.18
CA THR A 135 8.56 -0.36 -14.62
C THR A 135 9.80 0.11 -15.37
N ALA A 136 10.50 -0.82 -16.04
CA ALA A 136 11.68 -0.49 -16.84
C ALA A 136 11.38 0.50 -17.98
N GLN A 137 10.17 0.47 -18.55
CA GLN A 137 9.71 1.36 -19.63
C GLN A 137 8.23 1.74 -19.46
N PRO A 138 7.80 2.93 -19.92
CA PRO A 138 6.41 3.37 -19.84
C PRO A 138 5.53 2.41 -20.63
N GLN A 139 4.44 1.90 -20.06
CA GLN A 139 3.56 0.95 -20.74
C GLN A 139 2.24 1.60 -21.14
N PRO A 140 1.64 1.29 -22.31
CA PRO A 140 0.27 1.70 -22.59
C PRO A 140 -0.67 1.21 -21.50
N VAL A 141 -1.64 2.02 -21.10
CA VAL A 141 -2.67 1.57 -20.16
C VAL A 141 -3.47 0.47 -20.83
N GLY A 142 -3.28 -0.77 -20.36
CA GLY A 142 -4.10 -1.90 -20.74
C GLY A 142 -5.58 -1.60 -20.45
N GLN A 143 -6.38 -1.48 -21.51
CA GLN A 143 -7.83 -1.28 -21.45
C GLN A 143 -8.58 -2.60 -21.27
N ASN A 144 -7.90 -3.74 -21.43
CA ASN A 144 -8.53 -5.05 -21.49
C ASN A 144 -8.62 -5.67 -20.09
N GLY A 145 -9.84 -5.99 -19.67
CA GLY A 145 -10.15 -6.57 -18.35
C GLY A 145 -11.30 -5.83 -17.68
N GLN A 146 -12.18 -6.56 -16.99
CA GLN A 146 -13.24 -5.94 -16.19
C GLN A 146 -12.63 -4.97 -15.15
N THR A 147 -13.40 -4.01 -14.67
CA THR A 147 -12.98 -3.07 -13.62
C THR A 147 -12.63 -3.76 -12.30
N GLY A 148 -12.98 -5.04 -12.15
CA GLY A 148 -12.68 -5.90 -11.00
C GLY A 148 -11.35 -6.65 -11.14
N ASP A 149 -10.61 -6.65 -10.03
CA ASP A 149 -9.31 -7.28 -9.76
C ASP A 149 -8.18 -7.04 -10.78
N ARG A 150 -7.21 -6.22 -10.36
CA ARG A 150 -5.94 -6.05 -11.05
C ARG A 150 -4.87 -6.20 -9.99
N ALA A 151 -3.94 -7.13 -10.21
CA ALA A 151 -2.81 -7.39 -9.36
C ALA A 151 -2.13 -6.08 -8.96
N SER A 152 -1.90 -5.92 -7.67
CA SER A 152 -1.13 -4.85 -7.02
C SER A 152 -0.73 -5.42 -5.67
N PHE A 153 0.51 -5.88 -5.57
CA PHE A 153 1.04 -6.52 -4.37
C PHE A 153 2.49 -6.10 -4.18
N VAL A 154 2.92 -6.03 -2.93
CA VAL A 154 4.33 -5.95 -2.58
C VAL A 154 4.60 -6.95 -1.47
N SER A 155 5.75 -7.62 -1.52
CA SER A 155 6.25 -8.48 -0.46
C SER A 155 7.75 -8.29 -0.34
N LEU A 156 8.31 -8.50 0.85
CA LEU A 156 9.71 -8.24 1.13
C LEU A 156 10.40 -9.49 1.67
N THR A 157 11.67 -9.59 1.33
CA THR A 157 12.64 -10.50 1.93
C THR A 157 13.76 -9.68 2.58
N ASP A 158 14.81 -10.33 3.05
CA ASP A 158 15.99 -9.64 3.58
C ASP A 158 16.83 -8.94 2.49
N ALA A 159 16.59 -9.23 1.21
CA ALA A 159 17.40 -8.71 0.10
C ALA A 159 16.58 -8.00 -0.99
N TYR A 160 15.29 -8.31 -1.13
CA TYR A 160 14.47 -7.83 -2.25
C TYR A 160 13.08 -7.39 -1.80
N ALA A 161 12.57 -6.36 -2.49
CA ALA A 161 11.14 -6.10 -2.61
C ALA A 161 10.61 -6.72 -3.92
N TYR A 162 9.60 -7.56 -3.80
CA TYR A 162 8.85 -8.15 -4.90
C TYR A 162 7.60 -7.34 -5.13
N VAL A 163 7.50 -6.67 -6.27
CA VAL A 163 6.38 -5.78 -6.63
C VAL A 163 5.64 -6.39 -7.81
N ALA A 164 4.35 -6.67 -7.65
CA ALA A 164 3.53 -7.25 -8.71
C ALA A 164 2.41 -6.29 -9.13
N TRP A 165 2.16 -6.21 -10.43
CA TRP A 165 1.09 -5.38 -10.99
C TRP A 165 0.43 -6.04 -12.19
N SER A 166 -0.83 -5.69 -12.48
CA SER A 166 -1.40 -6.09 -13.76
C SER A 166 -0.94 -5.21 -14.90
N ASP A 167 -0.55 -5.86 -16.00
CA ASP A 167 -0.10 -5.25 -17.24
C ASP A 167 -0.98 -5.72 -18.41
N GLY A 168 -1.11 -4.90 -19.45
CA GLY A 168 -1.96 -5.18 -20.60
C GLY A 168 -1.23 -5.15 -21.94
N ARG A 169 0.10 -5.12 -21.94
CA ARG A 169 0.94 -4.80 -23.11
C ARG A 169 0.79 -5.77 -24.29
N ASP A 170 0.33 -6.99 -24.04
CA ASP A 170 0.13 -8.03 -25.05
C ASP A 170 -1.33 -8.13 -25.52
N GLY A 171 -2.21 -7.27 -25.00
CA GLY A 171 -3.65 -7.28 -25.28
C GLY A 171 -4.46 -8.17 -24.33
N LEU A 172 -3.83 -8.91 -23.41
CA LEU A 172 -4.47 -9.63 -22.31
C LEU A 172 -4.09 -8.97 -20.98
N LEU A 173 -4.87 -9.22 -19.92
CA LEU A 173 -4.49 -8.74 -18.59
C LEU A 173 -3.57 -9.76 -17.93
N ASP A 174 -2.28 -9.49 -17.94
CA ASP A 174 -1.25 -10.29 -17.28
C ASP A 174 -0.96 -9.79 -15.87
N ALA A 175 -0.38 -10.66 -15.04
CA ALA A 175 0.33 -10.25 -13.83
C ALA A 175 1.84 -10.24 -14.11
N VAL A 176 2.47 -9.10 -13.85
CA VAL A 176 3.92 -8.92 -13.98
C VAL A 176 4.52 -8.81 -12.58
N LEU A 177 5.70 -9.39 -12.39
CA LEU A 177 6.48 -9.31 -11.17
C LEU A 177 7.81 -8.58 -11.46
N GLY A 178 8.11 -7.58 -10.64
CA GLY A 178 9.41 -6.94 -10.55
C GLY A 178 10.11 -7.37 -9.26
N GLU A 179 11.35 -7.81 -9.38
CA GLU A 179 12.26 -8.03 -8.26
C GLU A 179 13.17 -6.79 -8.14
N VAL A 180 13.15 -6.13 -6.98
CA VAL A 180 13.92 -4.91 -6.73
C VAL A 180 14.84 -5.13 -5.54
N PRO A 181 16.18 -5.07 -5.71
CA PRO A 181 17.11 -5.13 -4.59
C PRO A 181 16.85 -4.02 -3.55
N LEU A 182 16.94 -4.32 -2.26
CA LEU A 182 16.62 -3.33 -1.20
C LEU A 182 17.59 -2.14 -1.15
N ASP A 183 18.84 -2.34 -1.56
CA ASP A 183 19.86 -1.30 -1.63
C ASP A 183 19.52 -0.19 -2.65
N PHE A 184 18.72 -0.49 -3.68
CA PHE A 184 18.22 0.53 -4.62
C PHE A 184 17.33 1.57 -3.95
N PHE A 185 16.61 1.22 -2.88
CA PHE A 185 15.83 2.17 -2.10
C PHE A 185 16.71 2.98 -1.14
N GLN A 186 17.75 2.36 -0.56
CA GLN A 186 18.66 3.02 0.39
C GLN A 186 19.61 4.01 -0.28
N ALA A 187 20.06 3.73 -1.51
CA ALA A 187 20.88 4.66 -2.28
C ALA A 187 20.17 6.00 -2.59
N MET A 188 18.85 6.05 -2.38
CA MET A 188 17.97 7.17 -2.66
C MET A 188 17.31 7.74 -1.38
N ALA A 189 17.71 7.26 -0.19
CA ALA A 189 17.18 7.64 1.12
C ALA A 189 17.93 8.83 1.76
#